data_AF-A0A453A2R2-F1
#
_entry.id   AF-A0A453A2R2-F1
#
_cell.length_a   1.000
_cell.length_b   1.000
_cell.length_c   1.000
_cell.angle_alpha   90.00
_cell.angle_beta   90.00
_cell.angle_gamma   90.00
#
_symmetry.space_group_name_H-M   'P 1'
#
loop_
_entity.id
_entity.type
_entity.pdbx_description
1 polymer ?
#
loop_
_entity_poly.entity_id
_entity_poly.type
_entity_poly.pdbx_seq_one_letter_code
_entity_poly.pdbx_strand_id
1 'polypeptide(L)'
;PSYYLLPDNCIPQLSYRTELGRSILNDALICPVSEEESPNHKAANEYEAKMLLCEEDMFESDMLLQWFSVTADFIANLQHRAGSDVKIKEQLTPLHRRCIIRLYGEEFLEALLDTDNASAALPVILSRLNHSIVELQEARLRLRKTRSEVMAKNYYRALDHRGPSFKQLDAKRMSRKALLAEAKEINAMKPKAEDQYANPDIHRDISSIISSACASEEKQMVTWTKIVHPFLSAHCAQPSSEETVAPEKACEHCGTRKDILNNNPDAFTDNNLPLSSKTLRKASSYPIEKPLCRMSCVVPEKNQ
;
A
#
# COMPACT_ATOMS: atom_id res chain seq x y z
N PRO A 1 17.33 -1.13 19.85
CA PRO A 1 16.10 -1.44 20.62
C PRO A 1 16.34 -1.28 22.13
N SER A 2 15.79 -0.23 22.74
CA SER A 2 15.86 0.01 24.19
C SER A 2 14.61 -0.56 24.87
N TYR A 3 14.78 -1.57 25.72
CA TYR A 3 13.71 -2.09 26.59
C TYR A 3 13.66 -1.29 27.90
N TYR A 4 12.46 -1.13 28.46
CA TYR A 4 12.18 -0.37 29.67
C TYR A 4 11.54 -1.28 30.71
N LEU A 5 11.97 -1.17 31.96
CA LEU A 5 11.37 -1.92 33.06
C LEU A 5 10.02 -1.30 33.46
N LEU A 6 8.98 -2.12 33.52
CA LEU A 6 7.69 -1.80 34.09
C LEU A 6 7.82 -1.65 35.61
N PRO A 7 7.22 -0.61 36.20
CA PRO A 7 7.01 -0.54 37.64
C PRO A 7 6.20 -1.74 38.16
N ASP A 8 6.50 -2.21 39.37
CA ASP A 8 5.92 -3.42 39.96
C ASP A 8 4.38 -3.40 40.08
N ASN A 9 3.78 -2.21 40.15
CA ASN A 9 2.33 -2.00 40.21
C ASN A 9 1.63 -2.11 38.84
N CYS A 10 2.37 -2.19 37.75
CA CYS A 10 1.85 -2.21 36.38
C CYS A 10 1.96 -3.59 35.71
N ILE A 11 2.44 -4.61 36.43
CA ILE A 11 2.57 -5.98 35.88
C ILE A 11 1.17 -6.61 35.79
N PRO A 12 0.68 -6.94 34.59
CA PRO A 12 -0.67 -7.48 34.42
C PRO A 12 -0.76 -8.89 35.01
N GLN A 13 -1.69 -9.10 35.94
CA GLN A 13 -2.01 -10.43 36.44
C GLN A 13 -2.92 -11.15 35.44
N LEU A 14 -2.31 -11.95 34.55
CA LEU A 14 -3.03 -12.75 33.56
C LEU A 14 -3.51 -14.06 34.20
N SER A 15 -4.83 -14.21 34.36
CA SER A 15 -5.49 -15.35 35.02
C SER A 15 -5.35 -16.68 34.28
N TYR A 16 -5.02 -16.66 32.99
CA TYR A 16 -4.98 -17.84 32.11
C TYR A 16 -3.58 -18.39 31.81
N ARG A 17 -2.54 -17.89 32.49
CA ARG A 17 -1.16 -18.27 32.17
C ARG A 17 -0.74 -19.57 32.87
N THR A 18 -0.22 -20.51 32.08
CA THR A 18 0.38 -21.76 32.57
C THR A 18 1.70 -21.49 33.29
N GLU A 19 2.16 -22.42 34.12
CA GLU A 19 3.43 -22.32 34.85
C GLU A 19 4.61 -22.09 33.90
N LEU A 20 4.67 -22.84 32.79
CA LEU A 20 5.68 -22.67 31.75
C LEU A 20 5.61 -21.28 31.09
N GLY A 21 4.39 -20.76 30.91
CA GLY A 21 4.20 -19.40 30.39
C GLY A 21 4.84 -18.36 31.31
N ARG A 22 4.71 -18.52 32.64
CA ARG A 22 5.29 -17.60 33.63
C ARG A 22 6.82 -17.62 33.62
N SER A 23 7.45 -18.76 33.34
CA SER A 23 8.91 -18.86 33.32
C SER A 23 9.55 -18.31 32.04
N ILE A 24 8.83 -18.33 30.91
CA ILE A 24 9.41 -17.99 29.59
C ILE A 24 9.09 -16.56 29.16
N LEU A 25 7.84 -16.10 29.35
CA LEU A 25 7.44 -14.80 28.78
C LEU A 25 7.83 -13.65 29.72
N ASN A 26 8.22 -12.56 29.11
CA ASN A 26 8.69 -11.37 29.79
C ASN A 26 7.51 -10.48 30.23
N ASP A 27 7.43 -10.24 31.54
CA ASP A 27 6.36 -9.46 32.19
C ASP A 27 6.82 -8.11 32.71
N ALA A 28 8.14 -7.92 32.74
CA ALA A 28 8.78 -6.79 33.40
C ALA A 28 9.40 -5.81 32.42
N LEU A 29 9.67 -6.19 31.16
CA LEU A 29 10.30 -5.30 30.19
C LEU A 29 9.35 -5.02 29.01
N ILE A 30 9.14 -3.74 28.70
CA ILE A 30 8.43 -3.28 27.51
C ILE A 30 9.46 -2.71 26.53
N CYS A 31 9.35 -3.05 25.24
CA CYS A 31 9.97 -2.24 24.20
C CYS A 31 8.95 -1.16 23.79
N PRO A 32 9.18 0.14 24.05
CA PRO A 32 8.39 1.16 23.41
C PRO A 32 8.65 1.06 21.91
N VAL A 33 7.56 1.18 21.18
CA VAL A 33 7.57 1.21 19.75
C VAL A 33 8.41 2.44 19.35
N SER A 34 9.55 2.22 18.71
CA SER A 34 10.36 3.30 18.14
C SER A 34 9.47 4.12 17.19
N GLU A 35 9.65 5.42 17.07
CA GLU A 35 8.82 6.27 16.18
C GLU A 35 8.75 5.78 14.72
N GLU A 36 9.76 5.02 14.29
CA GLU A 36 9.84 4.32 13.00
C GLU A 36 8.80 3.18 12.83
N GLU A 37 8.24 2.68 13.93
CA GLU A 37 7.09 1.75 13.99
C GLU A 37 5.85 2.43 14.57
N SER A 38 5.75 3.75 14.50
CA SER A 38 4.48 4.45 14.74
C SER A 38 3.37 3.77 13.92
N PRO A 39 2.14 3.62 14.45
CA PRO A 39 1.01 3.08 13.67
C PRO A 39 0.72 3.88 12.40
N ASN A 40 1.29 5.08 12.26
CA ASN A 40 1.24 5.92 11.07
C ASN A 40 2.34 5.59 10.02
N HIS A 41 3.32 4.72 10.32
CA HIS A 41 4.33 4.21 9.38
C HIS A 41 3.90 2.94 8.63
N LYS A 42 2.73 2.39 8.95
CA LYS A 42 1.98 1.58 7.99
C LYS A 42 1.38 2.53 6.95
N ALA A 43 2.22 3.12 6.10
CA ALA A 43 1.78 3.52 4.77
C ALA A 43 1.54 2.24 3.97
N ALA A 44 0.56 1.45 4.43
CA ALA A 44 0.09 0.28 3.74
C ALA A 44 -0.36 0.81 2.38
N ASN A 45 0.33 0.37 1.33
CA ASN A 45 -0.11 0.70 0.00
C ASN A 45 -1.57 0.23 -0.12
N GLU A 46 -2.40 0.92 -0.92
CA GLU A 46 -3.83 0.60 -1.04
C GLU A 46 -4.07 -0.90 -1.34
N TYR A 47 -3.14 -1.53 -2.06
CA TYR A 47 -3.15 -2.96 -2.35
C TYR A 47 -2.89 -3.84 -1.12
N GLU A 48 -1.95 -3.45 -0.26
CA GLU A 48 -1.68 -4.14 1.01
C GLU A 48 -2.86 -3.99 1.97
N ALA A 49 -3.44 -2.78 2.08
CA ALA A 49 -4.63 -2.55 2.89
C ALA A 49 -5.80 -3.46 2.45
N LYS A 50 -6.00 -3.66 1.15
CA LYS A 50 -6.99 -4.61 0.61
C LYS A 50 -6.70 -6.06 0.98
N MET A 51 -5.43 -6.47 1.00
CA MET A 51 -5.03 -7.82 1.40
C MET A 51 -5.28 -8.03 2.91
N LEU A 52 -4.93 -7.05 3.74
CA LEU A 52 -5.14 -7.09 5.19
C LEU A 52 -6.63 -7.16 5.55
N LEU A 53 -7.47 -6.31 4.97
CA LEU A 53 -8.92 -6.36 5.17
C LEU A 53 -9.49 -7.74 4.80
N CYS A 54 -9.01 -8.31 3.69
CA CYS A 54 -9.45 -9.64 3.27
C CYS A 54 -8.98 -10.77 4.22
N GLU A 55 -7.85 -10.59 4.88
CA GLU A 55 -7.35 -11.50 5.91
C GLU A 55 -8.15 -11.38 7.21
N GLU A 56 -8.49 -10.16 7.62
CA GLU A 56 -9.40 -9.88 8.74
C GLU A 56 -10.77 -10.54 8.51
N ASP A 57 -11.38 -10.38 7.33
CA ASP A 57 -12.64 -11.02 6.99
C ASP A 57 -12.58 -12.56 7.13
N MET A 58 -11.46 -13.16 6.67
CA MET A 58 -11.26 -14.61 6.80
C MET A 58 -11.14 -15.04 8.26
N PHE A 59 -10.38 -14.28 9.04
CA PHE A 59 -10.21 -14.54 10.46
C PHE A 59 -11.55 -14.46 11.20
N GLU A 60 -12.35 -13.42 10.95
CA GLU A 60 -13.68 -13.27 11.55
C GLU A 60 -14.59 -14.44 11.17
N SER A 61 -14.57 -14.86 9.90
CA SER A 61 -15.35 -16.01 9.43
C SER A 61 -14.96 -17.32 10.12
N ASP A 62 -13.66 -17.61 10.24
CA ASP A 62 -13.16 -18.82 10.91
C ASP A 62 -13.44 -18.78 12.42
N MET A 63 -13.25 -17.63 13.06
CA MET A 63 -13.55 -17.42 14.47
C MET A 63 -15.03 -17.66 14.77
N LEU A 64 -15.94 -17.07 13.98
CA LEU A 64 -17.38 -17.26 14.15
C LEU A 64 -17.78 -18.72 13.95
N LEU A 65 -17.28 -19.38 12.91
CA LEU A 65 -17.56 -20.80 12.67
C LEU A 65 -17.10 -21.67 13.84
N GLN A 66 -15.91 -21.40 14.39
CA GLN A 66 -15.40 -22.11 15.55
C GLN A 66 -16.29 -21.89 16.78
N TRP A 67 -16.68 -20.65 17.06
CA TRP A 67 -17.53 -20.32 18.21
C TRP A 67 -18.89 -21.01 18.14
N PHE A 68 -19.53 -20.98 16.97
CA PHE A 68 -20.81 -21.64 16.76
C PHE A 68 -20.68 -23.16 16.89
N SER A 69 -19.62 -23.76 16.34
CA SER A 69 -19.38 -25.22 16.45
C SER A 69 -19.17 -25.66 17.90
N VAL A 70 -18.29 -24.96 18.65
CA VAL A 70 -18.06 -25.23 20.07
C VAL A 70 -19.36 -25.08 20.89
N THR A 71 -20.18 -24.07 20.58
CA THR A 71 -21.45 -23.86 21.26
C THR A 71 -22.46 -24.95 20.93
N ALA A 72 -22.53 -25.40 19.67
CA ALA A 72 -23.40 -26.50 19.25
C ALA A 72 -23.03 -27.80 19.96
N ASP A 73 -21.74 -28.16 20.00
CA ASP A 73 -21.25 -29.35 20.71
C ASP A 73 -21.56 -29.27 22.20
N PHE A 74 -21.38 -28.10 22.81
CA PHE A 74 -21.72 -27.89 24.21
C PHE A 74 -23.22 -28.09 24.46
N ILE A 75 -24.09 -27.49 23.66
CA ILE A 75 -25.55 -27.61 23.81
C ILE A 75 -26.02 -29.04 23.54
N ALA A 76 -25.44 -29.75 22.56
CA ALA A 76 -25.72 -31.16 22.32
C ALA A 76 -25.37 -32.03 23.54
N ASN A 77 -24.21 -31.78 24.15
CA ASN A 77 -23.80 -32.46 25.39
C ASN A 77 -24.74 -32.13 26.56
N LEU A 78 -25.20 -30.89 26.68
CA LEU A 78 -26.20 -30.51 27.68
C LEU A 78 -27.52 -31.22 27.45
N GLN A 79 -28.01 -31.27 26.22
CA GLN A 79 -29.26 -31.95 25.89
C GLN A 79 -29.23 -33.43 26.28
N HIS A 80 -28.08 -34.10 26.11
CA HIS A 80 -27.90 -35.50 26.50
C HIS A 80 -27.83 -35.71 28.03
N ARG A 81 -27.46 -34.67 28.79
CA ARG A 81 -27.35 -34.69 30.27
C ARG A 81 -28.61 -34.15 30.97
N ALA A 82 -29.47 -33.43 30.25
CA ALA A 82 -30.62 -32.69 30.78
C ALA A 82 -31.78 -33.58 31.30
N GLY A 83 -31.59 -34.89 31.42
CA GLY A 83 -32.51 -35.77 32.16
C GLY A 83 -32.52 -35.52 33.68
N SER A 84 -31.58 -34.72 34.21
CA SER A 84 -31.43 -34.45 35.64
C SER A 84 -31.23 -32.95 35.92
N ASP A 85 -32.29 -32.21 36.23
CA ASP A 85 -32.29 -30.90 36.93
C ASP A 85 -31.03 -29.99 36.72
N VAL A 86 -30.62 -29.79 35.47
CA VAL A 86 -29.40 -29.02 35.15
C VAL A 86 -29.77 -27.55 35.03
N LYS A 87 -29.27 -26.71 35.94
CA LYS A 87 -29.33 -25.25 35.83
C LYS A 87 -28.45 -24.76 34.67
N ILE A 88 -29.03 -24.65 33.48
CA ILE A 88 -28.37 -24.19 32.25
C ILE A 88 -27.67 -22.82 32.45
N LYS A 89 -28.22 -21.96 33.33
CA LYS A 89 -27.67 -20.65 33.67
C LYS A 89 -26.24 -20.70 34.19
N GLU A 90 -25.86 -21.73 34.96
CA GLU A 90 -24.53 -21.81 35.58
C GLU A 90 -23.47 -22.42 34.64
N GLN A 91 -23.90 -23.08 33.56
CA GLN A 91 -23.00 -23.82 32.66
C GLN A 91 -22.64 -23.05 31.38
N LEU A 92 -23.40 -22.01 31.03
CA LEU A 92 -23.12 -21.20 29.84
C LEU A 92 -21.94 -20.25 30.07
N THR A 93 -20.83 -20.51 29.38
CA THR A 93 -19.67 -19.60 29.29
C THR A 93 -20.04 -18.30 28.55
N PRO A 94 -19.26 -17.22 28.71
CA PRO A 94 -19.46 -15.99 27.94
C PRO A 94 -19.49 -16.20 26.43
N LEU A 95 -18.71 -17.17 25.91
CA LEU A 95 -18.70 -17.52 24.48
C LEU A 95 -20.05 -18.11 24.04
N HIS A 96 -20.60 -19.06 24.81
CA HIS A 96 -21.90 -19.67 24.50
C HIS A 96 -23.02 -18.63 24.51
N ARG A 97 -23.01 -17.74 25.52
CA ARG A 97 -23.95 -16.61 25.64
C ARG A 97 -23.88 -15.70 24.42
N ARG A 98 -22.67 -15.32 23.99
CA ARG A 98 -22.45 -14.47 22.82
C ARG A 98 -22.99 -15.10 21.54
N CYS A 99 -22.87 -16.41 21.37
CA CYS A 99 -23.43 -17.11 20.21
C CYS A 99 -24.97 -17.12 20.24
N ILE A 100 -25.58 -17.37 21.41
CA ILE A 100 -27.04 -17.36 21.58
C ILE A 100 -27.61 -15.94 21.35
N ILE A 101 -26.98 -14.90 21.91
CA ILE A 101 -27.35 -13.49 21.69
C ILE A 101 -27.28 -13.17 20.19
N ARG A 102 -26.26 -13.66 19.48
CA ARG A 102 -26.13 -13.40 18.05
C ARG A 102 -27.24 -14.07 17.22
N LEU A 103 -27.80 -15.18 17.68
CA LEU A 103 -28.89 -15.88 17.01
C LEU A 103 -30.27 -15.29 17.30
N TYR A 104 -30.53 -14.92 18.55
CA TYR A 104 -31.89 -14.60 19.02
C TYR A 104 -32.02 -13.23 19.69
N GLY A 105 -30.93 -12.50 19.86
CA GLY A 105 -30.88 -11.26 20.62
C GLY A 105 -30.68 -11.47 22.12
N GLU A 106 -30.44 -10.36 22.81
CA GLU A 106 -30.21 -10.33 24.26
C GLU A 106 -31.48 -10.66 25.05
N GLU A 107 -32.64 -10.18 24.58
CA GLU A 107 -33.95 -10.43 25.21
C GLU A 107 -34.27 -11.93 25.33
N PHE A 108 -33.96 -12.71 24.29
CA PHE A 108 -34.16 -14.16 24.33
C PHE A 108 -33.23 -14.83 25.32
N LEU A 109 -31.97 -14.38 25.43
CA LEU A 109 -31.03 -14.96 26.38
C LEU A 109 -31.52 -14.71 27.82
N GLU A 110 -31.94 -13.50 28.16
CA GLU A 110 -32.48 -13.21 29.50
C GLU A 110 -33.70 -14.07 29.82
N ALA A 111 -34.66 -14.16 28.87
CA ALA A 111 -35.81 -15.05 29.03
C ALA A 111 -35.41 -16.52 29.24
N LEU A 112 -34.43 -17.03 28.47
CA LEU A 112 -33.92 -18.39 28.61
C LEU A 112 -33.28 -18.63 29.98
N LEU A 113 -32.57 -17.64 30.53
CA LEU A 113 -31.90 -17.74 31.83
C LEU A 113 -32.85 -17.60 33.01
N ASP A 114 -34.03 -17.01 32.82
CA ASP A 114 -35.05 -16.83 33.85
C ASP A 114 -36.12 -17.95 33.82
N THR A 115 -36.16 -18.76 32.76
CA THR A 115 -37.04 -19.93 32.69
C THR A 115 -36.50 -21.15 33.44
N ASP A 116 -37.34 -21.73 34.31
CA ASP A 116 -37.01 -22.97 35.03
C ASP A 116 -36.93 -24.21 34.11
N ASN A 117 -37.62 -24.18 32.96
CA ASN A 117 -37.68 -25.27 31.98
C ASN A 117 -36.84 -25.01 30.73
N ALA A 118 -35.66 -24.40 30.87
CA ALA A 118 -34.77 -24.09 29.76
C ALA A 118 -34.32 -25.35 28.96
N SER A 119 -34.47 -26.56 29.51
CA SER A 119 -34.18 -27.82 28.80
C SER A 119 -35.03 -28.02 27.55
N ALA A 120 -36.27 -27.53 27.54
CA ALA A 120 -37.18 -27.62 26.40
C ALA A 120 -36.71 -26.75 25.20
N ALA A 121 -35.92 -25.71 25.47
CA ALA A 121 -35.38 -24.82 24.42
C ALA A 121 -34.10 -25.36 23.79
N LEU A 122 -33.35 -26.26 24.47
CA LEU A 122 -32.06 -26.78 23.98
C LEU A 122 -32.13 -27.40 22.57
N PRO A 123 -33.12 -28.26 22.23
CA PRO A 123 -33.20 -28.85 20.89
C PRO A 123 -33.43 -27.80 19.79
N VAL A 124 -34.19 -26.76 20.10
CA VAL A 124 -34.50 -25.67 19.16
C VAL A 124 -33.25 -24.81 18.94
N ILE A 125 -32.53 -24.46 20.01
CA ILE A 125 -31.27 -23.72 19.93
C ILE A 125 -30.22 -24.53 19.15
N LEU A 126 -30.09 -25.83 19.43
CA LEU A 126 -29.15 -26.72 18.75
C LEU A 126 -29.46 -26.81 17.24
N SER A 127 -30.73 -26.97 16.87
CA SER A 127 -31.15 -27.01 15.47
C SER A 127 -30.77 -25.72 14.72
N ARG A 128 -30.98 -24.55 15.33
CA ARG A 128 -30.59 -23.27 14.73
C ARG A 128 -29.08 -23.07 14.67
N LEU A 129 -28.33 -23.45 15.69
CA LEU A 129 -26.86 -23.41 15.66
C LEU A 129 -26.32 -24.24 14.51
N ASN A 130 -26.79 -25.48 14.35
CA ASN A 130 -26.38 -26.36 13.25
C ASN A 130 -26.73 -25.77 11.88
N HIS A 131 -27.91 -25.17 11.74
CA HIS A 131 -28.28 -24.48 10.51
C HIS A 131 -27.31 -23.32 10.21
N SER A 132 -27.02 -22.46 11.19
CA SER A 132 -26.07 -21.36 11.02
C SER A 132 -24.64 -21.82 10.76
N ILE A 133 -24.21 -22.96 11.32
CA ILE A 133 -22.90 -23.56 11.01
C ILE A 133 -22.80 -23.88 9.52
N VAL A 134 -23.84 -24.50 8.93
CA VAL A 134 -23.88 -24.80 7.50
C VAL A 134 -23.81 -23.52 6.67
N GLU A 135 -24.59 -22.50 7.02
CA GLU A 135 -24.56 -21.19 6.33
C GLU A 135 -23.18 -20.52 6.43
N LEU A 136 -22.54 -20.55 7.61
CA LEU A 136 -21.20 -20.01 7.84
C LEU A 136 -20.14 -20.77 7.04
N GLN A 137 -20.26 -22.10 6.92
CA GLN A 137 -19.36 -22.91 6.10
C GLN A 137 -19.47 -22.53 4.62
N GLU A 138 -20.69 -22.36 4.09
CA GLU A 138 -20.91 -21.89 2.72
C GLU A 138 -20.37 -20.47 2.50
N ALA A 139 -20.65 -19.56 3.42
CA ALA A 139 -20.14 -18.19 3.37
C ALA A 139 -18.61 -18.16 3.37
N ARG A 140 -17.97 -18.98 4.20
CA ARG A 140 -16.50 -19.13 4.24
C ARG A 140 -15.94 -19.63 2.91
N LEU A 141 -16.60 -20.56 2.22
CA LEU A 141 -16.17 -21.03 0.90
C LEU A 141 -16.22 -19.91 -0.15
N ARG A 142 -17.29 -19.10 -0.13
CA ARG A 142 -17.41 -17.92 -1.00
C ARG A 142 -16.29 -16.92 -0.70
N LEU A 143 -16.01 -16.67 0.58
CA LEU A 143 -14.96 -15.75 1.02
C LEU A 143 -13.55 -16.23 0.63
N ARG A 144 -13.25 -17.54 0.74
CA ARG A 144 -11.97 -18.10 0.27
C ARG A 144 -11.71 -17.84 -1.21
N LYS A 145 -12.76 -17.93 -2.04
CA LYS A 145 -12.65 -17.60 -3.46
C LYS A 145 -12.31 -16.12 -3.64
N THR A 146 -13.04 -15.23 -2.99
CA THR A 146 -12.77 -13.78 -3.01
C THR A 146 -11.35 -13.47 -2.53
N ARG A 147 -10.89 -14.13 -1.45
CA ARG A 147 -9.52 -13.98 -0.95
C ARG A 147 -8.48 -14.37 -1.98
N SER A 148 -8.64 -15.52 -2.63
CA SER A 148 -7.71 -15.93 -3.69
C SER A 148 -7.62 -14.88 -4.80
N GLU A 149 -8.76 -14.33 -5.22
CA GLU A 149 -8.81 -13.27 -6.24
C GLU A 149 -8.16 -11.96 -5.77
N VAL A 150 -8.42 -11.53 -4.53
CA VAL A 150 -7.83 -10.32 -3.94
C VAL A 150 -6.31 -10.49 -3.81
N MET A 151 -5.84 -11.62 -3.28
CA MET A 151 -4.41 -11.88 -3.16
C MET A 151 -3.72 -11.84 -4.53
N ALA A 152 -4.25 -12.54 -5.54
CA ALA A 152 -3.68 -12.57 -6.88
C ALA A 152 -3.61 -11.17 -7.54
N LYS A 153 -4.64 -10.33 -7.36
CA LYS A 153 -4.70 -8.98 -7.95
C LYS A 153 -3.77 -7.98 -7.27
N ASN A 154 -3.53 -8.14 -5.96
CA ASN A 154 -2.88 -7.13 -5.14
C ASN A 154 -1.44 -7.47 -4.77
N TYR A 155 -1.04 -8.75 -4.76
CA TYR A 155 0.24 -9.22 -4.22
C TYR A 155 1.45 -8.43 -4.73
N TYR A 156 1.71 -8.40 -6.03
CA TYR A 156 2.89 -7.71 -6.56
C TYR A 156 2.87 -6.19 -6.36
N ARG A 157 1.69 -5.59 -6.32
CA ARG A 157 1.54 -4.13 -6.13
C ARG A 157 1.66 -3.75 -4.66
N ALA A 158 1.27 -4.62 -3.75
CA ALA A 158 1.46 -4.44 -2.32
C ALA A 158 2.95 -4.35 -1.96
N LEU A 159 3.82 -5.08 -2.68
CA LEU A 159 5.27 -5.04 -2.50
C LEU A 159 5.92 -3.72 -2.94
N ASP A 160 5.22 -2.89 -3.72
CA ASP A 160 5.77 -1.66 -4.29
C ASP A 160 5.24 -0.41 -3.58
N HIS A 161 5.92 -0.01 -2.50
CA HIS A 161 5.57 1.20 -1.74
C HIS A 161 6.08 2.51 -2.36
N ARG A 162 7.07 2.44 -3.27
CA ARG A 162 7.72 3.63 -3.85
C ARG A 162 7.22 3.98 -5.24
N GLY A 163 6.75 3.01 -6.00
CA GLY A 163 6.31 3.17 -7.38
C GLY A 163 5.19 4.19 -7.58
N PRO A 164 4.16 4.29 -6.71
CA PRO A 164 3.14 5.33 -6.85
C PRO A 164 3.74 6.75 -6.77
N SER A 165 4.57 7.02 -5.76
CA SER A 165 5.25 8.31 -5.59
C SER A 165 6.19 8.60 -6.75
N PHE A 166 6.95 7.60 -7.19
CA PHE A 166 7.84 7.72 -8.34
C PHE A 166 7.07 8.08 -9.62
N LYS A 167 5.97 7.39 -9.92
CA LYS A 167 5.12 7.67 -11.10
C LYS A 167 4.54 9.08 -11.07
N GLN A 168 4.12 9.57 -9.90
CA GLN A 168 3.60 10.94 -9.76
C GLN A 168 4.69 11.99 -10.01
N LEU A 169 5.88 11.79 -9.43
CA LEU A 169 7.03 12.68 -9.63
C LEU A 169 7.49 12.67 -11.09
N ASP A 170 7.56 11.49 -11.70
CA ASP A 170 7.97 11.33 -13.10
C ASP A 170 6.98 12.01 -14.05
N ALA A 171 5.68 11.81 -13.85
CA ALA A 171 4.65 12.50 -14.63
C ALA A 171 4.74 14.04 -14.49
N LYS A 172 5.08 14.54 -13.29
CA LYS A 172 5.30 15.98 -13.07
C LYS A 172 6.54 16.50 -13.79
N ARG A 173 7.66 15.74 -13.75
CA ARG A 173 8.90 16.04 -14.46
C ARG A 173 8.73 16.01 -15.98
N MET A 174 7.96 15.06 -16.49
CA MET A 174 7.65 14.93 -17.92
C MET A 174 6.54 15.88 -18.40
N SER A 175 6.05 16.76 -17.52
CA SER A 175 5.04 17.75 -17.92
C SER A 175 5.61 18.80 -18.87
N ARG A 176 4.80 19.28 -19.82
CA ARG A 176 5.21 20.35 -20.77
C ARG A 176 5.83 21.56 -20.08
N LYS A 177 5.33 21.95 -18.91
CA LYS A 177 5.85 23.08 -18.13
C LYS A 177 7.26 22.80 -17.61
N ALA A 178 7.48 21.61 -17.06
CA ALA A 178 8.79 21.21 -16.56
C ALA A 178 9.82 21.10 -17.69
N LEU A 179 9.47 20.45 -18.80
CA LEU A 179 10.35 20.34 -19.97
C LEU A 179 10.69 21.71 -20.58
N LEU A 180 9.73 22.63 -20.67
CA LEU A 180 9.99 23.99 -21.15
C LEU A 180 10.85 24.80 -20.19
N ALA A 181 10.71 24.60 -18.88
CA ALA A 181 11.55 25.25 -17.89
C ALA A 181 13.00 24.76 -18.01
N GLU A 182 13.20 23.45 -18.09
CA GLU A 182 14.51 22.83 -18.31
C GLU A 182 15.16 23.29 -19.61
N ALA A 183 14.41 23.33 -20.73
CA ALA A 183 14.92 23.82 -22.00
C ALA A 183 15.34 25.30 -21.95
N LYS A 184 14.62 26.14 -21.20
CA LYS A 184 14.99 27.55 -20.98
C LYS A 184 16.24 27.68 -20.14
N GLU A 185 16.38 26.87 -19.10
CA GLU A 185 17.56 26.84 -18.24
C GLU A 185 18.81 26.43 -19.03
N ILE A 186 18.72 25.35 -19.83
CA ILE A 186 19.79 24.93 -20.73
C ILE A 186 20.16 26.05 -21.72
N ASN A 187 19.18 26.74 -22.30
CA ASN A 187 19.46 27.85 -23.22
C ASN A 187 20.04 29.09 -22.53
N ALA A 188 19.80 29.29 -21.23
CA ALA A 188 20.40 30.37 -20.46
C ALA A 188 21.83 30.04 -19.99
N MET A 189 22.12 28.76 -19.70
CA MET A 189 23.45 28.26 -19.36
C MET A 189 24.37 28.13 -20.57
N LYS A 190 23.81 27.91 -21.77
CA LYS A 190 24.60 28.12 -22.99
C LYS A 190 25.11 29.56 -22.91
N PRO A 191 26.43 29.79 -22.99
CA PRO A 191 26.90 31.15 -23.14
C PRO A 191 26.11 31.71 -24.31
N LYS A 192 25.46 32.87 -24.11
CA LYS A 192 25.21 33.73 -25.26
C LYS A 192 26.56 33.74 -25.93
N ALA A 193 26.67 33.18 -27.13
CA ALA A 193 27.74 33.60 -27.98
C ALA A 193 27.50 35.11 -28.09
N GLU A 194 28.11 35.87 -27.17
CA GLU A 194 28.70 37.14 -27.56
C GLU A 194 29.40 36.80 -28.87
N ASP A 195 29.16 37.61 -29.90
CA ASP A 195 29.72 37.45 -31.23
C ASP A 195 31.27 37.56 -31.22
N GLN A 196 31.94 36.87 -30.31
CA GLN A 196 33.34 36.51 -30.37
C GLN A 196 33.43 35.38 -31.39
N TYR A 197 33.63 35.82 -32.63
CA TYR A 197 34.10 34.99 -33.71
C TYR A 197 35.19 34.05 -33.18
N ALA A 198 34.99 32.74 -33.37
CA ALA A 198 35.84 31.67 -32.83
C ALA A 198 37.34 31.79 -33.19
N ASN A 199 37.70 32.70 -34.11
CA ASN A 199 39.07 33.08 -34.37
C ASN A 199 39.16 34.56 -34.83
N PRO A 200 39.78 35.46 -34.05
CA PRO A 200 39.88 36.88 -34.39
C PRO A 200 40.74 37.13 -35.64
N ASP A 201 41.65 36.22 -36.00
CA ASP A 201 42.47 36.35 -37.20
C ASP A 201 41.65 36.06 -38.48
N ILE A 202 40.73 35.08 -38.44
CA ILE A 202 39.81 34.81 -39.56
C ILE A 202 38.89 36.02 -39.79
N HIS A 203 38.39 36.63 -38.72
CA HIS A 203 37.57 37.84 -38.83
C HIS A 203 38.35 39.00 -39.48
N ARG A 204 39.62 39.19 -39.08
CA ARG A 204 40.51 40.22 -39.64
C ARG A 204 40.78 39.98 -41.13
N ASP A 205 41.07 38.74 -41.50
CA ASP A 205 41.38 38.38 -42.88
C ASP A 205 40.17 38.57 -43.81
N ILE A 206 38.99 38.10 -43.38
CA ILE A 206 37.76 38.28 -44.17
C ILE A 206 37.37 39.75 -44.26
N SER A 207 37.53 40.52 -43.18
CA SER A 207 37.29 41.98 -43.19
C SER A 207 38.23 42.70 -44.15
N SER A 208 39.50 42.30 -44.17
CA SER A 208 40.51 42.83 -45.10
C SER A 208 40.18 42.51 -46.56
N ILE A 209 39.78 41.26 -46.84
CA ILE A 209 39.36 40.82 -48.17
C ILE A 209 38.14 41.62 -48.64
N ILE A 210 37.11 41.77 -47.81
CA ILE A 210 35.91 42.54 -48.17
C ILE A 210 36.26 44.02 -48.41
N SER A 211 37.12 44.59 -47.58
CA SER A 211 37.57 45.97 -47.73
C SER A 211 38.32 46.20 -49.04
N SER A 212 39.13 45.23 -49.46
CA SER A 212 39.87 45.29 -50.74
C SER A 212 38.97 45.06 -51.96
N ALA A 213 37.95 44.19 -51.85
CA ALA A 213 37.07 43.84 -52.96
C ALA A 213 35.93 44.84 -53.18
N CYS A 214 35.49 45.53 -52.12
CA CYS A 214 34.39 46.49 -52.16
C CYS A 214 34.90 47.90 -51.84
N ALA A 215 34.94 48.80 -52.83
CA ALA A 215 35.39 50.19 -52.65
C ALA A 215 34.43 51.10 -51.87
N SER A 216 33.20 50.65 -51.58
CA SER A 216 32.17 51.40 -50.87
C SER A 216 31.80 50.71 -49.56
N GLU A 217 31.82 51.46 -48.46
CA GLU A 217 31.48 50.96 -47.11
C GLU A 217 30.09 50.32 -47.04
N GLU A 218 29.12 50.84 -47.81
CA GLU A 218 27.77 50.28 -47.85
C GLU A 218 27.77 48.86 -48.44
N LYS A 219 28.56 48.63 -49.51
CA LYS A 219 28.72 47.30 -50.10
C LYS A 219 29.49 46.37 -49.18
N GLN A 220 30.47 46.88 -48.43
CA GLN A 220 31.20 46.10 -47.42
C GLN A 220 30.24 45.62 -46.33
N MET A 221 29.41 46.51 -45.79
CA MET A 221 28.46 46.18 -44.72
C MET A 221 27.37 45.21 -45.20
N VAL A 222 26.86 45.37 -46.42
CA VAL A 222 25.91 44.42 -47.03
C VAL A 222 26.55 43.04 -47.26
N THR A 223 27.79 43.01 -47.74
CA THR A 223 28.53 41.75 -47.96
C THR A 223 28.79 41.05 -46.63
N TRP A 224 29.20 41.80 -45.61
CA TRP A 224 29.41 41.26 -44.27
C TRP A 224 28.14 40.65 -43.68
N THR A 225 27.04 41.41 -43.67
CA THR A 225 25.79 41.00 -43.02
C THR A 225 25.03 39.91 -43.78
N LYS A 226 25.00 39.95 -45.12
CA LYS A 226 24.20 39.01 -45.92
C LYS A 226 24.95 37.78 -46.37
N ILE A 227 26.26 37.89 -46.59
CA ILE A 227 27.06 36.79 -47.15
C ILE A 227 27.89 36.17 -46.03
N VAL A 228 28.70 36.94 -45.31
CA VAL A 228 29.69 36.36 -44.37
C VAL A 228 29.10 35.95 -43.02
N HIS A 229 28.29 36.82 -42.40
CA HIS A 229 27.74 36.60 -41.06
C HIS A 229 26.94 35.28 -40.93
N PRO A 230 26.08 34.88 -41.88
CA PRO A 230 25.36 33.60 -41.81
C PRO A 230 26.27 32.37 -41.75
N PHE A 231 27.41 32.36 -42.47
CA PHE A 231 28.33 31.22 -42.48
C PHE A 231 29.16 31.14 -41.18
N LEU A 232 29.62 32.29 -40.68
CA LEU A 232 30.37 32.34 -39.42
C LEU A 232 29.48 31.99 -38.21
N SER A 233 28.21 32.42 -38.23
CA SER A 233 27.23 32.10 -37.19
C SER A 233 26.84 30.61 -37.18
N ALA A 234 26.74 29.96 -38.36
CA ALA A 234 26.42 28.53 -38.47
C ALA A 234 27.55 27.60 -38.02
N HIS A 235 28.82 28.00 -38.16
CA HIS A 235 29.98 27.20 -37.73
C HIS A 235 30.31 27.32 -36.24
N CYS A 236 29.85 28.36 -35.55
CA CYS A 236 29.99 28.47 -34.09
C CYS A 236 29.01 27.59 -33.31
N ALA A 237 28.10 26.88 -33.99
CA ALA A 237 27.11 26.00 -33.37
C ALA A 237 27.51 24.52 -33.33
N GLN A 238 28.68 24.13 -33.86
CA GLN A 238 29.17 22.76 -33.67
C GLN A 238 29.79 22.63 -32.27
N PRO A 239 29.30 21.73 -31.41
CA PRO A 239 29.98 21.44 -30.16
C PRO A 239 31.37 20.88 -30.48
N SER A 240 32.40 21.39 -29.80
CA SER A 240 33.69 20.73 -29.71
C SER A 240 33.45 19.28 -29.29
N SER A 241 34.07 18.33 -29.99
CA SER A 241 33.89 16.89 -29.80
C SER A 241 34.53 16.32 -28.53
N GLU A 242 34.70 17.13 -27.49
CA GLU A 242 35.21 16.70 -26.19
C GLU A 242 34.32 17.31 -25.10
N GLU A 243 34.02 16.51 -24.09
CA GLU A 243 33.11 16.78 -22.94
C GLU A 243 31.64 16.38 -23.07
N THR A 244 31.40 15.07 -23.22
CA THR A 244 30.28 14.44 -22.51
C THR A 244 30.70 14.17 -21.06
N VAL A 245 30.90 15.22 -20.26
CA VAL A 245 31.08 15.06 -18.81
C VAL A 245 29.69 15.10 -18.16
N ALA A 246 29.14 13.90 -17.96
CA ALA A 246 28.01 13.72 -17.04
C ALA A 246 28.42 14.23 -15.64
N PRO A 247 27.52 14.89 -14.88
CA PRO A 247 27.88 15.42 -13.57
C PRO A 247 28.35 14.29 -12.63
N GLU A 248 29.50 14.47 -11.98
CA GLU A 248 30.09 13.52 -11.03
C GLU A 248 29.26 13.31 -9.75
N LYS A 249 28.25 14.15 -9.51
CA LYS A 249 27.44 14.12 -8.28
C LYS A 249 26.07 13.52 -8.55
N ALA A 250 25.67 12.60 -7.67
CA ALA A 250 24.37 11.96 -7.69
C ALA A 250 23.24 13.00 -7.62
N CYS A 251 22.13 12.73 -8.30
CA CYS A 251 20.93 13.57 -8.25
C CYS A 251 20.39 13.61 -6.81
N GLU A 252 20.47 14.78 -6.17
CA GLU A 252 20.03 15.00 -4.78
C GLU A 252 18.53 14.70 -4.54
N HIS A 253 17.75 14.51 -5.60
CA HIS A 253 16.32 14.19 -5.51
C HIS A 253 15.98 12.70 -5.72
N CYS A 254 16.87 11.86 -6.24
CA CYS A 254 16.59 10.42 -6.42
C CYS A 254 17.70 9.46 -5.97
N GLY A 255 18.88 9.95 -5.55
CA GLY A 255 19.88 9.15 -4.84
C GLY A 255 20.56 8.03 -5.64
N THR A 256 20.34 7.93 -6.96
CA THR A 256 20.96 6.89 -7.79
C THR A 256 22.35 7.32 -8.27
N ARG A 257 23.37 6.51 -7.91
CA ARG A 257 24.75 6.60 -8.42
C ARG A 257 24.92 5.68 -9.63
N LYS A 258 25.90 5.98 -10.51
CA LYS A 258 26.12 5.33 -11.81
C LYS A 258 26.57 3.85 -11.73
N ASP A 259 26.85 3.35 -10.54
CA ASP A 259 27.62 2.11 -10.33
C ASP A 259 26.77 0.82 -10.40
N ILE A 260 25.47 0.89 -10.70
CA ILE A 260 24.57 -0.29 -10.72
C ILE A 260 24.40 -0.90 -12.11
N LEU A 261 24.96 -0.30 -13.18
CA LEU A 261 24.81 -0.85 -14.54
C LEU A 261 25.91 -1.82 -15.00
N ASN A 262 26.79 -2.29 -14.11
CA ASN A 262 27.90 -3.18 -14.50
C ASN A 262 27.94 -4.54 -13.78
N ASN A 263 26.81 -5.07 -13.30
CA ASN A 263 26.71 -6.48 -12.95
C ASN A 263 25.37 -7.05 -13.41
N ASN A 264 25.35 -7.49 -14.66
CA ASN A 264 24.32 -8.40 -15.16
C ASN A 264 24.94 -9.80 -15.11
N PRO A 265 24.48 -10.74 -14.26
CA PRO A 265 24.76 -12.14 -14.50
C PRO A 265 23.82 -12.63 -15.60
N ASP A 266 24.42 -13.30 -16.57
CA ASP A 266 23.79 -13.85 -17.76
C ASP A 266 22.54 -14.70 -17.50
N ALA A 267 21.61 -14.58 -18.45
CA ALA A 267 20.77 -15.64 -18.99
C ALA A 267 19.85 -16.41 -18.05
N PHE A 268 18.54 -16.14 -18.16
CA PHE A 268 17.58 -17.23 -18.34
C PHE A 268 16.63 -16.89 -19.49
N THR A 269 16.65 -17.77 -20.48
CA THR A 269 15.93 -17.74 -21.74
C THR A 269 14.41 -17.77 -21.55
N ASP A 270 13.73 -16.85 -22.24
CA ASP A 270 12.31 -16.93 -22.55
C ASP A 270 11.99 -18.23 -23.30
N ASN A 271 10.89 -18.89 -22.88
CA ASN A 271 10.12 -19.76 -23.75
C ASN A 271 8.66 -19.86 -23.27
N ASN A 272 7.79 -19.24 -24.07
CA ASN A 272 6.40 -19.62 -24.38
C ASN A 272 5.32 -19.53 -23.29
N LEU A 273 4.35 -18.62 -23.46
CA LEU A 273 2.95 -18.94 -23.84
C LEU A 273 2.10 -17.65 -24.01
N PRO A 274 0.97 -17.70 -24.76
CA PRO A 274 0.53 -16.60 -25.61
C PRO A 274 -0.55 -15.69 -25.00
N LEU A 275 -0.63 -14.47 -25.54
CA LEU A 275 -1.81 -13.62 -25.48
C LEU A 275 -3.04 -14.36 -26.04
N SER A 276 -4.15 -14.32 -25.30
CA SER A 276 -5.48 -14.57 -25.84
C SER A 276 -6.47 -13.54 -25.31
N SER A 277 -6.93 -12.71 -26.23
CA SER A 277 -7.99 -11.74 -26.13
C SER A 277 -9.36 -12.43 -26.22
N LYS A 278 -10.18 -12.41 -25.17
CA LYS A 278 -11.64 -12.65 -25.27
C LYS A 278 -12.45 -11.82 -24.27
N THR A 279 -13.02 -10.74 -24.81
CA THR A 279 -14.46 -10.37 -24.76
C THR A 279 -15.18 -10.30 -23.40
N LEU A 280 -15.49 -9.05 -23.01
CA LEU A 280 -16.56 -8.66 -22.09
C LEU A 280 -17.88 -9.39 -22.40
N ARG A 281 -18.52 -9.96 -21.37
CA ARG A 281 -19.98 -9.98 -21.25
C ARG A 281 -20.38 -9.51 -19.86
N LYS A 282 -21.19 -8.45 -19.84
CA LYS A 282 -21.96 -7.97 -18.70
C LYS A 282 -22.90 -9.07 -18.22
N ALA A 283 -22.96 -9.28 -16.91
CA ALA A 283 -24.16 -9.77 -16.24
C ALA A 283 -24.34 -8.96 -14.96
N SER A 284 -25.49 -8.31 -14.87
CA SER A 284 -25.95 -7.50 -13.75
C SER A 284 -26.55 -8.42 -12.68
N SER A 285 -26.20 -8.23 -11.41
CA SER A 285 -27.16 -8.36 -10.33
C SER A 285 -26.79 -7.42 -9.18
N TYR A 286 -27.82 -6.83 -8.61
CA TYR A 286 -27.89 -5.72 -7.66
C TYR A 286 -27.34 -6.05 -6.25
N PRO A 287 -27.19 -5.03 -5.37
CA PRO A 287 -26.21 -5.01 -4.29
C PRO A 287 -26.75 -5.58 -2.98
N ILE A 288 -25.86 -6.16 -2.18
CA ILE A 288 -26.08 -6.31 -0.74
C ILE A 288 -25.31 -5.17 -0.08
N GLU A 289 -25.91 -3.98 -0.10
CA GLU A 289 -25.57 -2.95 0.87
C GLU A 289 -26.25 -3.31 2.19
N LYS A 290 -25.45 -3.65 3.20
CA LYS A 290 -25.61 -3.15 4.56
C LYS A 290 -24.27 -3.31 5.30
N PRO A 291 -23.68 -2.21 5.78
CA PRO A 291 -22.48 -2.28 6.60
C PRO A 291 -22.83 -2.94 7.94
N LEU A 292 -22.03 -3.93 8.33
CA LEU A 292 -21.94 -4.33 9.74
C LEU A 292 -21.55 -3.08 10.53
N CYS A 293 -22.48 -2.59 11.35
CA CYS A 293 -22.28 -1.44 12.22
C CYS A 293 -20.96 -1.58 12.99
N ARG A 294 -20.03 -0.67 12.72
CA ARG A 294 -19.01 -0.27 13.70
C ARG A 294 -19.75 0.23 14.94
N MET A 295 -19.60 -0.48 16.06
CA MET A 295 -19.92 0.09 17.36
C MET A 295 -18.91 1.21 17.65
N SER A 296 -19.36 2.44 17.44
CA SER A 296 -18.76 3.64 18.01
C SER A 296 -19.03 3.61 19.52
N CYS A 297 -18.01 3.41 20.34
CA CYS A 297 -18.11 3.70 21.76
C CYS A 297 -18.06 5.23 21.95
N VAL A 298 -19.20 5.80 22.36
CA VAL A 298 -19.27 7.16 22.89
C VAL A 298 -18.77 7.16 24.34
N VAL A 299 -17.97 8.18 24.61
CA VAL A 299 -17.36 8.70 25.86
C VAL A 299 -18.27 8.58 27.11
N PRO A 300 -17.69 8.65 28.31
CA PRO A 300 -18.25 9.50 29.35
C PRO A 300 -17.29 10.65 29.68
N GLU A 301 -17.73 11.88 29.39
CA GLU A 301 -17.31 13.03 30.18
C GLU A 301 -17.64 12.75 31.66
N LYS A 302 -16.70 13.09 32.55
CA LYS A 302 -17.03 13.63 33.87
C LYS A 302 -15.83 14.33 34.50
N ASN A 303 -16.02 15.63 34.69
CA ASN A 303 -15.68 16.42 35.87
C ASN A 303 -14.22 16.41 36.37
N GLN A 304 -13.48 17.45 35.99
CA GLN A 304 -13.01 18.49 36.92
C GLN A 304 -12.60 19.75 36.17
#